data_AF-A0A2V9PQN7-F1
#
_entry.id   AF-A0A2V9PQN7-F1
#
_cell.length_a   1.000
_cell.length_b   1.000
_cell.length_c   1.000
_cell.angle_alpha   90.00
_cell.angle_beta   90.00
_cell.angle_gamma   90.00
#
_symmetry.space_group_name_H-M   'P 1'
#
loop_
_entity.id
_entity.type
_entity.pdbx_description
1 polymer ?
#
loop_
_entity_poly.entity_id
_entity_poly.type
_entity_poly.pdbx_seq_one_letter_code
_entity_poly.pdbx_strand_id
1 'polypeptide(L)'
;MPLNLESATRGLFPCPVCGQGLEIRETKKDKPYLVCDPCGMQLFVRNETGISRLERLVCSAEQRDIWKRLEELQRRYQRKCPKCGEEFWITPDRIKTSWMDGSFVGYRCPEKGCDGVATWGRDEK
;
A
#
# COMPACT_ATOMS: atom_id res chain seq x y z
N MET A 1 -10.90 -29.65 -16.45
CA MET A 1 -11.84 -28.65 -16.98
C MET A 1 -11.19 -27.29 -16.83
N PRO A 2 -10.91 -26.56 -17.92
CA PRO A 2 -10.33 -25.22 -17.81
C PRO A 2 -11.39 -24.27 -17.25
N LEU A 3 -11.04 -23.54 -16.19
CA LEU A 3 -11.91 -22.55 -15.59
C LEU A 3 -11.98 -21.35 -16.52
N ASN A 4 -13.16 -21.12 -17.12
CA ASN A 4 -13.51 -19.84 -17.74
C ASN A 4 -13.53 -18.78 -16.64
N LEU A 5 -12.48 -17.95 -16.59
CA LEU A 5 -12.32 -16.82 -15.69
C LEU A 5 -12.71 -15.51 -16.37
N GLU A 6 -13.70 -15.54 -17.25
CA GLU A 6 -14.33 -14.32 -17.72
C GLU A 6 -15.28 -13.85 -16.60
N SER A 7 -14.94 -12.74 -15.96
CA SER A 7 -15.67 -12.03 -14.88
C SER A 7 -15.43 -12.41 -13.41
N ALA A 8 -14.27 -12.97 -13.04
CA ALA A 8 -13.83 -12.96 -11.65
C ALA A 8 -13.04 -11.68 -11.35
N THR A 9 -13.36 -11.01 -10.25
CA THR A 9 -12.59 -9.93 -9.65
C THR A 9 -11.09 -10.22 -9.78
N ARG A 10 -10.35 -9.40 -10.54
CA ARG A 10 -8.89 -9.49 -10.61
C ARG A 10 -8.36 -9.17 -9.24
N GLY A 11 -8.12 -10.21 -8.45
CA GLY A 11 -7.73 -10.03 -7.06
C GLY A 11 -6.42 -9.24 -6.99
N LEU A 12 -6.34 -8.38 -5.99
CA LEU A 12 -5.20 -7.49 -5.82
C LEU A 12 -4.06 -8.24 -5.14
N PHE A 13 -2.83 -7.87 -5.48
CA PHE A 13 -1.63 -8.32 -4.79
C PHE A 13 -0.75 -7.10 -4.44
N PRO A 14 -0.25 -6.98 -3.20
CA PRO A 14 0.48 -5.80 -2.79
C PRO A 14 1.86 -5.73 -3.47
N CYS A 15 2.26 -4.53 -3.87
CA CYS A 15 3.63 -4.25 -4.26
C CYS A 15 4.57 -4.53 -3.07
N PRO A 16 5.65 -5.32 -3.23
CA PRO A 16 6.57 -5.60 -2.13
C PRO A 16 7.41 -4.39 -1.70
N VAL A 17 7.36 -3.29 -2.46
CA VAL A 17 8.11 -2.05 -2.16
C VAL A 17 7.21 -1.04 -1.46
N CYS A 18 6.10 -0.63 -2.07
CA CYS A 18 5.22 0.41 -1.52
C CYS A 18 3.93 -0.11 -0.88
N GLY A 19 3.64 -1.42 -0.99
CA GLY A 19 2.41 -2.02 -0.46
C GLY A 19 1.14 -1.73 -1.25
N GLN A 20 1.19 -0.91 -2.30
CA GLN A 20 0.02 -0.60 -3.14
C GLN A 20 -0.60 -1.88 -3.71
N GLY A 21 -1.93 -2.00 -3.65
CA GLY A 21 -2.65 -3.09 -4.31
C GLY A 21 -2.51 -3.00 -5.82
N LEU A 22 -1.96 -4.05 -6.43
CA LEU A 22 -1.76 -4.14 -7.87
C LEU A 22 -2.70 -5.21 -8.44
N GLU A 23 -3.33 -4.90 -9.57
CA GLU A 23 -4.10 -5.89 -10.31
C GLU A 23 -3.19 -6.98 -10.87
N ILE A 24 -3.56 -8.24 -10.64
CA ILE A 24 -2.92 -9.36 -11.31
C ILE A 24 -3.41 -9.38 -12.77
N ARG A 25 -2.45 -9.27 -13.69
CA ARG A 25 -2.67 -9.34 -15.14
C ARG A 25 -2.19 -10.68 -15.67
N GLU A 26 -2.64 -11.06 -16.86
CA GLU A 26 -2.22 -12.30 -17.52
C GLU A 26 -1.56 -12.02 -18.86
N THR A 27 -0.50 -12.76 -19.16
CA THR A 27 0.11 -12.76 -20.49
C THR A 27 -0.77 -13.52 -21.49
N LYS A 28 -0.46 -13.44 -22.79
CA LYS A 28 -1.11 -14.26 -23.84
C LYS A 28 -0.97 -15.79 -23.66
N LYS A 29 -0.21 -16.24 -22.67
CA LYS A 29 0.02 -17.65 -22.32
C LYS A 29 -0.44 -17.96 -20.89
N ASP A 30 -1.39 -17.18 -20.38
CA ASP A 30 -2.02 -17.33 -19.06
C ASP A 30 -1.01 -17.33 -17.90
N LYS A 31 0.08 -16.58 -18.06
CA LYS A 31 1.07 -16.39 -16.99
C LYS A 31 0.79 -15.08 -16.25
N PRO A 32 0.55 -15.12 -14.93
CA PRO A 32 0.24 -13.92 -14.17
C PRO A 32 1.46 -13.02 -13.98
N TYR A 33 1.22 -11.72 -14.03
CA TYR A 33 2.22 -10.69 -13.78
C TYR A 33 1.61 -9.42 -13.19
N LEU A 34 2.45 -8.65 -12.50
CA LEU A 34 2.10 -7.42 -11.80
C LEU A 34 3.11 -6.33 -12.15
N VAL A 35 2.66 -5.08 -12.24
CA VAL A 35 3.51 -3.92 -12.53
C VAL A 35 3.17 -2.80 -11.56
N CYS A 36 4.19 -2.20 -10.95
CA CYS A 36 4.09 -0.98 -10.16
C CYS A 36 4.97 0.09 -10.80
N ASP A 37 4.36 0.99 -11.58
CA ASP A 37 5.07 2.06 -12.28
C ASP A 37 5.80 3.03 -11.33
N PRO A 38 5.18 3.49 -10.21
CA PRO A 38 5.86 4.37 -9.27
C PRO A 38 7.13 3.77 -8.65
N CYS A 39 7.16 2.44 -8.46
CA CYS A 39 8.32 1.73 -7.91
C CYS A 39 9.25 1.14 -8.99
N GLY A 40 8.90 1.23 -10.28
CA GLY A 40 9.63 0.58 -11.37
C GLY A 40 9.72 -0.95 -11.22
N MET A 41 8.75 -1.58 -10.56
CA MET A 41 8.80 -3.01 -10.21
C MET A 41 7.87 -3.83 -11.11
N GLN A 42 8.36 -4.98 -11.57
CA GLN A 42 7.55 -5.99 -12.25
C GLN A 42 7.77 -7.37 -11.63
N LEU A 43 6.67 -8.10 -11.39
CA LEU A 43 6.70 -9.45 -10.84
C LEU A 43 6.03 -10.41 -11.82
N PHE A 44 6.73 -11.50 -12.17
CA PHE A 44 6.20 -12.57 -13.02
C PHE A 44 6.21 -13.89 -12.27
N VAL A 45 5.07 -14.58 -12.23
CA VAL A 45 4.98 -15.93 -11.64
C VAL A 45 4.81 -16.94 -12.76
N ARG A 46 5.82 -17.82 -12.93
CA ARG A 46 5.98 -18.60 -14.17
C ARG A 46 5.64 -20.09 -14.05
N ASN A 47 6.01 -20.72 -12.93
CA ASN A 47 5.76 -22.15 -12.72
C ASN A 47 4.37 -22.39 -12.10
N GLU A 48 3.79 -23.55 -12.35
CA GLU A 48 2.44 -23.89 -11.89
C GLU A 48 2.32 -23.83 -10.37
N THR A 49 3.33 -24.34 -9.65
CA THR A 49 3.35 -24.27 -8.18
C THR A 49 3.26 -22.84 -7.64
N GLY A 50 3.99 -21.90 -8.25
CA GLY A 50 3.96 -20.49 -7.88
C GLY A 50 2.62 -19.86 -8.22
N ILE A 51 2.08 -20.15 -9.40
CA ILE A 51 0.77 -19.64 -9.86
C ILE A 51 -0.33 -20.08 -8.91
N SER A 52 -0.42 -21.38 -8.61
CA SER A 52 -1.42 -21.90 -7.67
C SER A 52 -1.27 -21.35 -6.25
N ARG A 53 -0.06 -21.02 -5.81
CA ARG A 53 0.17 -20.36 -4.51
C ARG A 53 -0.32 -18.91 -4.53
N LEU A 54 -0.06 -18.17 -5.60
CA LEU A 54 -0.54 -16.80 -5.79
C LEU A 54 -2.07 -16.77 -5.77
N GLU A 55 -2.72 -17.62 -6.56
CA GLU A 55 -4.19 -17.72 -6.62
C GLU A 55 -4.79 -17.97 -5.23
N ARG A 56 -4.25 -18.93 -4.48
CA ARG A 56 -4.71 -19.23 -3.11
C ARG A 56 -4.54 -18.04 -2.18
N LEU A 57 -3.40 -17.34 -2.24
CA LEU A 57 -3.15 -16.17 -1.40
C LEU A 57 -4.17 -15.07 -1.69
N VAL A 58 -4.42 -14.81 -2.96
CA VAL A 58 -5.35 -13.77 -3.42
C VAL A 58 -6.78 -14.10 -3.00
N CYS A 59 -7.25 -15.32 -3.25
CA CYS A 59 -8.56 -15.76 -2.77
C CYS A 59 -8.69 -15.64 -1.25
N SER A 60 -7.63 -15.98 -0.50
CA SER A 60 -7.64 -15.88 0.97
C SER A 60 -7.65 -14.43 1.46
N ALA A 61 -7.02 -13.50 0.73
CA ALA A 61 -6.98 -12.08 1.07
C ALA A 61 -8.35 -11.43 0.90
N GLU A 62 -9.06 -11.77 -0.18
CA GLU A 62 -10.44 -11.35 -0.43
C GLU A 62 -11.38 -11.85 0.68
N GLN A 63 -11.32 -13.14 1.02
CA GLN A 63 -12.16 -13.72 2.08
C GLN A 63 -11.93 -13.11 3.47
N ARG A 64 -10.75 -12.53 3.70
CA ARG A 64 -10.36 -11.94 4.99
C ARG A 64 -10.48 -10.41 5.00
N ASP A 65 -11.06 -9.82 3.96
CA ASP A 65 -11.19 -8.36 3.79
C ASP A 65 -9.85 -7.62 4.03
N ILE A 66 -8.73 -8.21 3.60
CA ILE A 66 -7.40 -7.66 3.89
C ILE A 66 -7.24 -6.25 3.32
N TRP A 67 -7.84 -5.99 2.15
CA TRP A 67 -7.80 -4.67 1.52
C TRP A 67 -8.53 -3.61 2.34
N LYS A 68 -9.72 -3.94 2.85
CA LYS A 68 -10.46 -3.06 3.76
C LYS A 68 -9.64 -2.76 5.01
N ARG A 69 -9.00 -3.77 5.59
CA ARG A 69 -8.13 -3.59 6.76
C ARG A 69 -6.91 -2.72 6.45
N LEU A 70 -6.28 -2.89 5.28
CA LEU A 70 -5.17 -2.07 4.84
C LEU A 70 -5.60 -0.61 4.63
N GLU A 71 -6.75 -0.37 4.00
CA GLU A 71 -7.33 0.96 3.81
C GLU A 71 -7.63 1.63 5.16
N GLU A 72 -8.21 0.89 6.12
CA GLU A 72 -8.45 1.38 7.47
C GLU A 72 -7.15 1.79 8.19
N LEU A 73 -6.09 0.98 8.03
CA LEU A 73 -4.77 1.28 8.57
C LEU A 73 -4.14 2.49 7.87
N GLN A 74 -4.19 2.58 6.54
CA GLN A 74 -3.69 3.72 5.77
C GLN A 74 -4.38 5.01 6.21
N ARG A 75 -5.71 5.03 6.26
CA ARG A 75 -6.46 6.21 6.74
C ARG A 75 -6.04 6.62 8.15
N ARG A 76 -5.82 5.65 9.03
CA ARG A 76 -5.49 5.93 10.43
C ARG A 76 -4.06 6.39 10.62
N TYR A 77 -3.11 5.81 9.91
CA TYR A 77 -1.68 5.91 10.21
C TYR A 77 -0.83 6.49 9.09
N GLN A 78 -1.32 6.59 7.85
CA GLN A 78 -0.60 7.28 6.77
C GLN A 78 -0.95 8.77 6.77
N ARG A 79 0.06 9.61 6.54
CA ARG A 79 -0.07 11.06 6.47
C ARG A 79 0.64 11.58 5.24
N LYS A 80 0.18 12.71 4.74
CA LYS A 80 0.81 13.44 3.65
C LYS A 80 1.48 14.69 4.22
N CYS A 81 2.74 14.91 3.85
CA CYS A 81 3.46 16.10 4.25
C CYS A 81 2.84 17.33 3.57
N PRO A 82 2.45 18.38 4.32
CA PRO A 82 1.85 19.58 3.71
C PRO A 82 2.85 20.42 2.91
N LYS A 83 4.16 20.22 3.10
CA LYS A 83 5.22 20.96 2.40
C LYS A 83 5.67 20.31 1.10
N CYS A 84 6.12 19.06 1.16
CA CYS A 84 6.65 18.35 -0.02
C CYS A 84 5.65 17.38 -0.67
N GLY A 85 4.52 17.10 -0.02
CA GLY A 85 3.54 16.14 -0.52
C GLY A 85 3.89 14.67 -0.30
N GLU A 86 5.01 14.36 0.36
CA GLU A 86 5.43 12.97 0.64
C GLU A 86 4.41 12.24 1.53
N GLU A 87 4.05 11.02 1.16
CA GLU A 87 3.14 10.16 1.94
C GLU A 87 3.93 9.19 2.80
N PHE A 88 3.67 9.18 4.11
CA PHE A 88 4.44 8.39 5.05
C PHE A 88 3.59 7.83 6.19
N TRP A 89 4.01 6.68 6.70
CA TRP A 89 3.41 6.09 7.89
C TRP A 89 3.93 6.79 9.15
N ILE A 90 3.03 7.12 10.06
CA ILE A 90 3.39 7.69 11.35
C ILE A 90 4.06 6.62 12.20
N THR A 91 5.16 7.00 12.81
CA THR A 91 5.92 6.18 13.74
C THR A 91 6.33 7.03 14.94
N PRO A 92 6.55 6.43 16.13
CA PRO A 92 6.86 7.20 17.34
C PRO A 92 8.07 8.12 17.23
N ASP A 93 9.11 7.72 16.49
CA ASP A 93 10.32 8.51 16.22
C ASP A 93 10.03 9.82 15.46
N ARG A 94 8.88 9.90 14.79
CA ARG A 94 8.47 11.08 14.02
C ARG A 94 7.68 12.08 14.84
N ILE A 95 7.31 11.76 16.08
CA ILE A 95 6.51 12.66 16.91
C ILE A 95 7.28 13.97 17.15
N LYS A 96 6.65 15.08 16.78
CA LYS A 96 7.07 16.43 17.12
C LYS A 96 6.21 16.94 18.26
N THR A 97 6.87 17.31 19.34
CA THR A 97 6.29 18.04 20.46
C THR A 97 6.74 19.50 20.41
N SER A 98 5.94 20.38 21.00
CA SER A 98 6.30 21.76 21.25
C SER A 98 7.34 21.82 22.37
N TRP A 99 8.35 22.67 22.20
CA TRP A 99 9.46 22.78 23.16
C TRP A 99 9.06 23.55 24.43
N MET A 100 7.99 24.35 24.39
CA MET A 100 7.56 25.18 25.52
C MET A 100 6.73 24.39 26.54
N ASP A 101 5.74 23.65 26.07
CA ASP A 101 4.70 23.00 26.87
C ASP A 101 4.69 21.47 26.72
N GLY A 102 5.54 20.92 25.85
CA GLY A 102 5.59 19.48 25.56
C GLY A 102 4.37 18.96 24.81
N SER A 103 3.46 19.83 24.35
CA SER A 103 2.23 19.42 23.69
C SER A 103 2.51 18.75 22.35
N PHE A 104 1.64 17.82 21.96
CA PHE A 104 1.76 17.13 20.68
C PHE A 104 1.43 18.08 19.52
N VAL A 105 2.37 18.23 18.58
CA VAL A 105 2.21 19.11 17.41
C VAL A 105 1.88 18.32 16.14
N GLY A 106 2.52 17.17 15.94
CA GLY A 106 2.34 16.37 14.73
C GLY A 106 3.48 15.39 14.47
N TYR A 107 3.63 14.97 13.21
CA TYR A 107 4.64 14.03 12.75
C TYR A 107 5.59 14.68 11.75
N ARG A 108 6.90 14.55 11.98
CA ARG A 108 7.95 15.05 11.09
C ARG A 108 8.00 14.26 9.78
N CYS A 109 8.11 14.97 8.66
CA CYS A 109 8.31 14.38 7.34
C CYS A 109 9.61 13.54 7.29
N PRO A 110 9.61 12.36 6.63
CA PRO A 110 10.82 11.58 6.38
C PRO A 110 11.78 12.18 5.37
N GLU A 111 11.28 13.03 4.47
CA GLU A 111 12.03 13.45 3.31
C GLU A 111 13.24 14.29 3.69
N LYS A 112 14.39 13.99 3.08
CA LYS A 112 15.64 14.66 3.44
C LYS A 112 15.56 16.14 3.07
N GLY A 113 15.80 17.01 4.04
CA GLY A 113 15.72 18.45 3.85
C GLY A 113 14.30 19.03 3.91
N CYS A 114 13.28 18.22 4.17
CA CYS A 114 11.93 18.71 4.45
C CYS A 114 11.73 18.90 5.96
N ASP A 115 11.30 20.10 6.37
CA ASP A 115 10.95 20.44 7.76
C ASP A 115 9.42 20.41 8.01
N GLY A 116 8.68 19.78 7.10
CA GLY A 116 7.22 19.66 7.17
C GLY A 116 6.75 18.83 8.36
N VAL A 117 5.59 19.21 8.91
CA VAL A 117 4.95 18.52 10.04
C VAL A 117 3.49 18.25 9.66
N ALA A 118 3.13 16.97 9.59
CA ALA A 118 1.74 16.56 9.37
C ALA A 118 1.01 16.47 10.72
N THR A 119 -0.13 17.14 10.84
CA THR A 119 -0.93 17.17 12.08
C THR A 119 -1.67 15.86 12.33
N TRP A 120 -2.09 15.66 13.57
CA TRP A 120 -2.98 14.55 13.96
C TRP A 120 -4.41 15.06 14.06
N GLY A 121 -5.30 14.56 13.21
CA GLY A 121 -6.67 15.07 13.11
C GLY A 121 -6.83 15.99 11.90
N ARG A 122 -8.01 15.91 11.27
CA ARG A 122 -8.36 16.40 9.93
C ARG A 122 -7.77 17.77 9.60
N ASP A 123 -7.38 17.92 8.33
CA ASP A 123 -7.52 19.20 7.64
C ASP A 123 -8.98 19.66 7.82
N GLU A 124 -9.22 20.58 8.77
CA GLU A 124 -10.44 21.36 8.79
C GLU A 124 -10.32 22.40 7.67
N LYS A 125 -11.04 22.17 6.57
CA LYS A 125 -11.87 23.18 5.90
C LYS A 125 -12.78 22.53 4.85
#